data_AF-A0A1Q8YB58-F1
#
_entry.id   AF-A0A1Q8YB58-F1
#
_cell.length_a   1.000
_cell.length_b   1.000
_cell.length_c   1.000
_cell.angle_alpha   90.00
_cell.angle_beta   90.00
_cell.angle_gamma   90.00
#
_symmetry.space_group_name_H-M   'P 1'
#
loop_
_entity.id
_entity.type
_entity.pdbx_description
1 polymer ?
#
loop_
_entity_poly.entity_id
_entity_poly.type
_entity_poly.pdbx_seq_one_letter_code
_entity_poly.pdbx_strand_id
1 'polypeptide(L)'
;MRTKDAIYLAETKAQAQTIHPNVQRKFKAAVAWCERINQLTPEHRGGLPWHYVLLAEEVVYEWQVKGAHLAELLDYARLRPLAVASLQARLL
;
A
#
# COMPACT_ATOMS: atom_id res chain seq x y z
N MET A 1 -8.65 3.44 -5.54
CA MET A 1 -9.54 4.21 -4.65
C MET A 1 -9.12 5.67 -4.67
N ARG A 2 -10.05 6.61 -4.87
CA ARG A 2 -9.76 8.05 -4.79
C ARG A 2 -10.24 8.59 -3.45
N THR A 3 -9.40 9.37 -2.79
CA THR A 3 -9.74 10.16 -1.60
C THR A 3 -9.68 11.65 -1.95
N LYS A 4 -9.95 12.51 -0.97
CA LYS A 4 -9.69 13.95 -1.11
C LYS A 4 -8.20 14.26 -1.31
N ASP A 5 -7.30 13.45 -0.75
CA ASP A 5 -5.87 13.75 -0.67
C ASP A 5 -5.01 12.97 -1.68
N ALA A 6 -5.44 11.78 -2.11
CA ALA A 6 -4.65 10.88 -2.94
C ALA A 6 -5.47 9.83 -3.71
N ILE A 7 -4.83 9.23 -4.72
CA ILE A 7 -5.32 8.05 -5.44
C ILE A 7 -4.48 6.84 -5.03
N TYR A 8 -5.14 5.80 -4.52
CA TYR A 8 -4.51 4.56 -4.09
C TYR A 8 -4.80 3.42 -5.06
N LEU A 9 -3.74 2.73 -5.51
CA LEU A 9 -3.81 1.40 -6.08
C LEU A 9 -3.52 0.40 -4.96
N ALA A 10 -4.56 -0.28 -4.48
CA ALA A 10 -4.43 -1.24 -3.39
C ALA A 10 -4.50 -2.67 -3.93
N GLU A 11 -3.54 -3.51 -3.54
CA GLU A 11 -3.57 -4.96 -3.76
C GLU A 11 -3.58 -5.67 -2.41
N THR A 12 -4.41 -6.70 -2.26
CA THR A 12 -4.42 -7.56 -1.07
C THR A 12 -3.71 -8.87 -1.35
N LYS A 13 -2.93 -9.34 -0.38
CA LYS A 13 -2.27 -10.64 -0.46
C LYS A 13 -2.29 -11.35 0.89
N ALA A 14 -2.34 -12.68 0.86
CA ALA A 14 -2.13 -13.47 2.07
C ALA A 14 -0.78 -13.08 2.72
N GLN A 15 -0.76 -12.96 4.06
CA GLN A 15 0.41 -12.47 4.82
C GLN A 15 1.69 -13.19 4.40
N ALA A 16 1.67 -14.52 4.35
CA ALA A 16 2.82 -15.35 3.97
C ALA A 16 3.34 -15.13 2.54
N GLN A 17 2.50 -14.59 1.63
CA GLN A 17 2.83 -14.40 0.22
C GLN A 17 3.39 -13.00 -0.06
N THR A 18 3.27 -12.06 0.87
CA THR A 18 3.76 -10.68 0.71
C THR A 18 5.26 -10.61 0.45
N ILE A 19 6.04 -11.50 1.08
CA ILE A 19 7.50 -11.58 0.94
C ILE A 19 7.96 -12.40 -0.27
N HIS A 20 7.03 -13.05 -0.98
CA HIS A 20 7.39 -13.91 -2.10
C HIS A 20 8.11 -13.10 -3.19
N PRO A 21 9.24 -13.58 -3.76
CA PRO A 21 10.05 -12.79 -4.70
C PRO A 21 9.28 -12.21 -5.89
N ASN A 22 8.35 -12.98 -6.45
CA ASN A 22 7.51 -12.50 -7.56
C ASN A 22 6.52 -11.40 -7.12
N VAL A 23 6.02 -11.45 -5.89
CA VAL A 23 5.14 -10.41 -5.34
C VAL A 23 5.96 -9.14 -5.10
N GLN A 24 7.16 -9.26 -4.54
CA GLN A 24 8.08 -8.13 -4.35
C GLN A 24 8.51 -7.47 -5.67
N ARG A 25 8.75 -8.26 -6.73
CA ARG A 25 9.05 -7.72 -8.07
C ARG A 25 7.86 -6.92 -8.63
N LYS A 26 6.64 -7.47 -8.53
CA LYS A 26 5.42 -6.78 -8.95
C LYS A 26 5.17 -5.51 -8.14
N PHE A 27 5.35 -5.58 -6.82
CA PHE A 27 5.27 -4.44 -5.91
C PHE A 27 6.20 -3.31 -6.35
N LYS A 28 7.49 -3.60 -6.54
CA LYS A 28 8.48 -2.59 -6.99
C LYS A 28 8.09 -1.98 -8.34
N ALA A 29 7.61 -2.78 -9.28
CA ALA A 29 7.16 -2.29 -10.58
C ALA A 29 5.95 -1.36 -10.45
N ALA A 30 4.98 -1.70 -9.59
CA ALA A 30 3.78 -0.90 -9.36
C ALA A 30 4.07 0.42 -8.64
N VAL A 31 5.00 0.40 -7.67
CA VAL A 31 5.51 1.62 -7.00
C VAL A 31 6.20 2.53 -8.02
N ALA A 32 7.15 2.00 -8.80
CA ALA A 32 7.84 2.77 -9.83
C ALA A 32 6.88 3.33 -10.89
N TRP A 33 5.80 2.62 -11.20
CA TRP A 33 4.76 3.13 -12.07
C TRP A 33 4.01 4.33 -11.45
N CYS A 34 3.63 4.25 -10.17
CA CYS A 34 3.01 5.38 -9.46
C CYS A 34 3.95 6.59 -9.39
N GLU A 35 5.25 6.37 -9.16
CA GLU A 35 6.26 7.43 -9.17
C GLU A 35 6.32 8.14 -10.52
N ARG A 36 6.30 7.40 -11.63
CA ARG A 36 6.25 7.98 -12.99
C ARG A 36 4.97 8.77 -13.24
N ILE A 37 3.81 8.26 -12.80
CA ILE A 37 2.55 9.00 -12.89
C ILE A 37 2.63 10.32 -12.10
N ASN A 38 3.27 10.31 -10.93
CA ASN A 38 3.44 11.50 -10.11
C ASN A 38 4.40 12.55 -10.70
N GLN A 39 5.23 12.18 -11.68
CA GLN A 39 6.06 13.11 -12.44
C GLN A 39 5.28 13.86 -13.53
N LEU A 40 4.07 13.39 -13.87
CA LEU A 40 3.20 14.08 -14.81
C LEU A 40 2.65 15.37 -14.20
N THR A 41 2.29 16.32 -15.06
CA THR A 41 1.58 17.52 -14.63
C THR A 41 0.26 17.14 -13.95
N PRO A 42 -0.24 17.94 -12.98
CA PRO A 42 -1.43 17.60 -12.20
C PRO A 42 -2.63 17.20 -13.06
N GLU A 43 -2.82 17.85 -14.21
CA GLU A 43 -3.93 17.62 -15.14
C GLU A 43 -3.92 16.19 -15.68
N HIS A 44 -2.74 15.64 -15.94
CA HIS A 44 -2.55 14.30 -16.49
C HIS A 44 -2.60 13.18 -15.43
N ARG A 45 -2.56 13.52 -14.14
CA ARG A 45 -2.69 12.56 -13.03
C ARG A 45 -3.96 12.73 -12.20
N GLY A 46 -4.91 13.51 -12.69
CA GLY A 46 -6.20 13.74 -12.02
C GLY A 46 -6.09 14.59 -10.75
N GLY A 47 -5.08 15.47 -10.69
CA GLY A 47 -4.85 16.47 -9.64
C GLY A 47 -4.26 15.93 -8.33
N LEU A 48 -4.14 14.61 -8.16
CA LEU A 48 -3.78 13.98 -6.89
C LEU A 48 -2.56 13.08 -7.03
N PRO A 49 -1.76 12.92 -5.96
CA PRO A 49 -0.66 11.96 -5.94
C PRO A 49 -1.21 10.52 -5.99
N TRP A 50 -0.48 9.65 -6.67
CA TRP A 50 -0.75 8.22 -6.77
C TRP A 50 0.15 7.43 -5.83
N HIS A 51 -0.44 6.48 -5.12
CA HIS A 51 0.27 5.57 -4.23
C HIS A 51 -0.14 4.14 -4.51
N TYR A 52 0.85 3.24 -4.55
CA TYR A 52 0.58 1.81 -4.55
C TYR A 52 0.73 1.27 -3.12
N VAL A 53 -0.21 0.45 -2.69
CA VAL A 53 -0.23 -0.17 -1.37
C VAL A 53 -0.48 -1.66 -1.54
N LEU A 54 0.44 -2.49 -1.03
CA LEU A 54 0.20 -3.92 -0.86
C LEU A 54 -0.21 -4.17 0.59
N LEU A 55 -1.44 -4.62 0.79
CA LEU A 55 -1.98 -4.94 2.09
C LEU A 55 -1.90 -6.45 2.30
N ALA A 56 -1.36 -6.84 3.46
CA ALA A 56 -1.60 -8.18 3.93
C ALA A 56 -3.04 -8.32 4.39
N GLU A 57 -3.65 -9.46 4.13
CA GLU A 57 -5.05 -9.75 4.47
C GLU A 57 -5.33 -9.59 5.97
N GLU A 58 -4.42 -10.03 6.84
CA GLU A 58 -4.53 -9.87 8.30
C GLU A 58 -4.64 -8.40 8.72
N VAL A 59 -3.92 -7.50 8.05
CA VAL A 59 -3.99 -6.05 8.33
C VAL A 59 -5.37 -5.50 7.95
N VAL A 60 -5.97 -6.00 6.86
CA VAL A 60 -7.32 -5.59 6.46
C VAL A 60 -8.32 -5.99 7.52
N TYR A 61 -8.27 -7.23 7.99
CA TYR A 61 -9.16 -7.73 9.03
C TYR A 61 -8.99 -6.99 10.36
N GLU A 62 -7.76 -6.75 10.80
CA GLU A 62 -7.47 -6.01 12.03
C GLU A 62 -8.08 -4.61 12.00
N TRP A 63 -7.92 -3.89 10.90
CA TRP A 63 -8.46 -2.54 10.74
C TRP A 63 -9.98 -2.52 10.60
N GLN A 64 -10.56 -3.53 9.94
CA GLN A 64 -12.01 -3.68 9.84
C GLN A 64 -12.64 -3.87 11.22
N VAL A 65 -12.05 -4.69 12.09
CA VAL A 65 -12.53 -4.89 13.47
C VAL A 65 -12.46 -3.60 14.30
N LYS A 66 -11.47 -2.74 14.03
CA LYS A 66 -11.34 -1.43 14.67
C LYS A 66 -12.35 -0.38 14.16
N GLY A 67 -13.14 -0.70 13.13
CA GLY A 67 -14.07 0.24 12.52
C GLY A 67 -13.40 1.44 11.83
N ALA A 68 -12.11 1.31 11.48
CA ALA A 68 -11.33 2.41 10.91
C ALA A 68 -11.71 2.67 9.45
N HIS A 69 -11.53 3.91 8.99
CA HIS A 69 -11.82 4.25 7.61
C HIS A 69 -10.75 3.68 6.67
N LEU A 70 -11.18 3.16 5.51
CA LEU A 70 -10.27 2.59 4.51
C LEU A 70 -9.21 3.61 4.04
N ALA A 71 -9.55 4.90 3.98
CA ALA A 71 -8.59 5.95 3.67
C ALA A 71 -7.45 6.05 4.69
N GLU A 72 -7.76 5.88 5.98
CA GLU A 72 -6.77 5.91 7.06
C GLU A 72 -5.86 4.67 7.00
N LEU A 73 -6.43 3.49 6.74
CA LEU A 73 -5.66 2.27 6.53
C LEU A 73 -4.65 2.43 5.38
N LEU A 74 -5.11 2.97 4.25
CA LEU A 74 -4.26 3.13 3.07
C LEU A 74 -3.20 4.20 3.26
N ASP A 75 -3.52 5.28 3.96
CA ASP A 75 -2.55 6.31 4.34
C ASP A 75 -1.50 5.77 5.32
N TYR A 76 -1.91 4.97 6.30
CA TYR A 76 -1.01 4.28 7.22
C TYR A 76 -0.10 3.29 6.48
N ALA A 77 -0.67 2.47 5.61
CA ALA A 77 0.05 1.39 4.94
C ALA A 77 1.07 1.90 3.91
N ARG A 78 0.81 3.03 3.22
CA ARG A 78 1.79 3.60 2.27
C ARG A 78 3.10 4.05 2.93
N LEU A 79 3.08 4.34 4.23
CA LEU A 79 4.25 4.82 4.97
C LEU A 79 5.18 3.69 5.43
N ARG A 80 4.73 2.43 5.35
CA ARG A 80 5.52 1.27 5.79
C ARG A 80 6.07 0.51 4.60
N PRO A 81 7.41 0.41 4.46
CA PRO A 81 8.01 -0.55 3.53
C PRO A 81 7.58 -1.97 3.92
N LEU A 82 7.15 -2.77 2.94
CA LEU A 82 6.80 -4.19 3.12
C LEU A 82 7.88 -5.05 3.78
N ALA A 83 9.11 -4.55 3.88
CA ALA A 83 10.23 -5.22 4.52
C ALA A 83 10.11 -5.35 6.06
N VAL A 84 9.14 -4.69 6.70
CA VAL A 84 9.13 -4.56 8.19
C VAL A 84 7.82 -5.03 8.83
N ALA A 85 7.18 -6.08 8.29
CA ALA A 85 6.14 -6.82 9.02
C ALA A 85 6.65 -8.14 9.65
N SER A 86 7.95 -8.46 9.51
CA SER A 86 8.57 -9.63 10.18
C SER A 86 9.47 -9.28 11.38
N LEU A 87 9.45 -8.03 11.85
CA LEU A 87 10.28 -7.58 12.98
C LEU A 87 9.48 -7.45 14.30
N GLN A 88 8.44 -8.28 14.46
CA GLN A 88 7.72 -8.44 15.74
C GLN A 88 7.92 -9.83 16.36
N ALA A 89 8.91 -10.60 15.90
CA ALA A 89 9.26 -11.93 16.43
C ALA A 89 10.67 -11.97 17.07
N ARG A 90 11.21 -10.84 17.53
CA ARG A 90 12.55 -10.76 18.17
C ARG A 90 12.60 -9.98 19.49
N LEU A 91 11.47 -9.82 20.17
CA LEU A 91 11.43 -9.23 21.52
C LEU A 91 10.65 -10.10 22.52
N LEU A 92 10.89 -11.42 22.46
CA LEU A 92 10.67 -12.34 23.58
C LEU A 92 11.89 -13.24 23.72
#